data_AF-A0A6M4A741-F1
#
_entry.id   AF-A0A6M4A741-F1
#
_cell.length_a   1.000
_cell.length_b   1.000
_cell.length_c   1.000
_cell.angle_alpha   90.00
_cell.angle_beta   90.00
_cell.angle_gamma   90.00
#
_symmetry.space_group_name_H-M   'P 1'
#
loop_
_entity.id
_entity.type
_entity.pdbx_description
1 polymer ?
#
loop_
_entity_poly.entity_id
_entity_poly.type
_entity_poly.pdbx_seq_one_letter_code
_entity_poly.pdbx_strand_id
1 'polypeptide(L)'
;MPPATSCYSPSEQASQDARSIALSYGSKQILQAIQAWPIKATAITQIHVSRRAHFGRSLIKAADYQLAALGYVARYGDIVAPLHKL
;
A
#
# COMPACT_ATOMS: atom_id res chain seq x y z
N MET A 1 -24.94 -17.28 -18.83
CA MET A 1 -24.93 -15.80 -18.87
C MET A 1 -23.63 -15.32 -18.25
N PRO A 2 -22.69 -14.74 -19.03
CA PRO A 2 -21.58 -13.98 -18.44
C PRO A 2 -22.11 -12.67 -17.83
N PRO A 3 -21.50 -12.14 -16.75
CA PRO A 3 -21.91 -10.85 -16.19
C PRO A 3 -21.59 -9.70 -17.15
N ALA A 4 -22.44 -8.66 -17.11
CA ALA A 4 -22.33 -7.46 -17.94
C ALA A 4 -20.97 -6.78 -17.74
N THR A 5 -20.29 -6.48 -18.84
CA THR A 5 -19.06 -5.69 -18.89
C THR A 5 -19.32 -4.33 -18.20
N SER A 6 -18.55 -4.03 -17.16
CA SER A 6 -18.68 -2.82 -16.32
C SER A 6 -18.64 -1.54 -17.16
N CYS A 7 -19.66 -0.67 -17.01
CA CYS A 7 -19.74 0.65 -17.66
C CYS A 7 -18.76 1.71 -17.08
N TYR A 8 -18.00 1.37 -16.04
CA TYR A 8 -17.01 2.27 -15.43
C TYR A 8 -15.73 2.35 -16.26
N SER A 9 -15.15 3.55 -16.30
CA SER A 9 -13.79 3.74 -16.82
C SER A 9 -12.76 3.01 -15.93
N PRO A 10 -11.58 2.65 -16.47
CA PRO A 10 -10.57 1.90 -15.71
C PRO A 10 -10.16 2.57 -14.38
N SER A 11 -10.19 3.89 -14.32
CA SER A 11 -9.84 4.66 -13.13
C SER A 11 -10.94 4.69 -12.07
N GLU A 12 -12.21 4.71 -12.48
CA GLU A 12 -13.34 4.57 -11.56
C GLU A 12 -13.36 3.18 -10.93
N GLN A 13 -13.06 2.13 -11.72
CA GLN A 13 -12.91 0.77 -11.20
C GLN A 13 -11.77 0.67 -10.19
N ALA A 14 -10.62 1.27 -10.51
CA ALA A 14 -9.46 1.30 -9.61
C ALA A 14 -9.77 2.00 -8.28
N SER A 15 -10.57 3.07 -8.30
CA SER A 15 -10.97 3.82 -7.10
C SER A 15 -11.90 3.02 -6.18
N GLN A 16 -12.63 2.03 -6.71
CA GLN A 16 -13.50 1.13 -5.93
C GLN A 16 -12.80 -0.17 -5.50
N ASP A 17 -11.53 -0.36 -5.88
CA ASP A 17 -10.82 -1.60 -5.61
C ASP A 17 -10.51 -1.77 -4.11
N ALA A 18 -11.09 -2.81 -3.52
CA ALA A 18 -10.97 -3.14 -2.11
C ALA A 18 -9.68 -3.92 -1.76
N ARG A 19 -8.86 -4.30 -2.75
CA ARG A 19 -7.62 -5.04 -2.50
C ARG A 19 -6.68 -4.19 -1.65
N SER A 20 -6.04 -4.83 -0.68
CA SER A 20 -5.01 -4.21 0.15
C SER A 20 -3.65 -4.35 -0.52
N ILE A 21 -2.83 -3.30 -0.39
CA ILE A 21 -1.46 -3.26 -0.89
C ILE A 21 -0.53 -2.70 0.17
N ALA A 22 0.67 -3.27 0.27
CA ALA A 22 1.74 -2.77 1.12
C ALA A 22 2.60 -1.77 0.33
N LEU A 23 2.69 -0.54 0.84
CA LEU A 23 3.53 0.53 0.35
C LEU A 23 4.82 0.58 1.18
N SER A 24 5.95 0.74 0.51
CA SER A 24 7.22 1.00 1.19
C SER A 24 7.24 2.42 1.79
N TYR A 25 8.13 2.69 2.75
CA TYR A 25 8.38 4.04 3.23
C TYR A 25 8.72 5.01 2.08
N GLY A 26 9.52 4.59 1.10
CA GLY A 26 9.85 5.39 -0.09
C GLY A 26 8.63 5.72 -0.95
N SER A 27 7.70 4.78 -1.13
CA SER A 27 6.43 5.02 -1.83
C SER A 27 5.61 6.09 -1.12
N LYS A 28 5.56 6.08 0.22
CA LYS A 28 4.91 7.14 1.01
C LYS A 28 5.58 8.50 0.80
N GLN A 29 6.92 8.55 0.71
CA GLN A 29 7.64 9.80 0.45
C GLN A 29 7.28 10.39 -0.92
N ILE A 30 7.20 9.55 -1.95
CA ILE A 30 6.79 9.97 -3.30
C ILE A 30 5.35 10.50 -3.29
N LEU A 31 4.41 9.75 -2.71
CA LEU A 31 3.01 10.17 -2.59
C LEU A 31 2.86 11.50 -1.84
N GLN A 32 3.66 11.72 -0.80
CA GLN A 32 3.69 13.00 -0.09
C GLN A 32 4.24 14.13 -0.96
N ALA A 33 5.29 13.88 -1.75
CA ALA A 33 5.89 14.89 -2.63
C ALA A 33 4.91 15.37 -3.71
N ILE A 34 4.03 14.49 -4.21
CA ILE A 34 2.98 14.82 -5.18
C ILE A 34 1.65 15.19 -4.51
N GLN A 35 1.64 15.46 -3.19
CA GLN A 35 0.45 15.86 -2.42
C GLN A 35 -0.71 14.85 -2.44
N ALA A 36 -0.43 13.57 -2.75
CA ALA A 36 -1.39 12.47 -2.72
C ALA A 36 -1.42 11.71 -1.37
N TRP A 37 -0.77 12.26 -0.34
CA TRP A 37 -0.78 11.78 1.04
C TRP A 37 -1.24 12.93 1.96
N PRO A 38 -2.05 12.71 3.02
CA PRO A 38 -2.38 11.45 3.68
C PRO A 38 -3.53 10.65 3.06
N ILE A 39 -3.47 9.33 3.25
CA ILE A 39 -4.54 8.37 2.91
C ILE A 39 -4.83 7.47 4.12
N LYS A 40 -5.95 6.74 4.09
CA LYS A 40 -6.27 5.75 5.12
C LYS A 40 -5.33 4.55 5.00
N ALA A 41 -4.38 4.44 5.92
CA ALA A 41 -3.35 3.41 5.89
C ALA A 41 -2.97 2.93 7.30
N THR A 42 -2.51 1.69 7.39
CA THR A 42 -2.03 1.05 8.63
C THR A 42 -0.52 0.92 8.59
N ALA A 43 0.17 1.43 9.62
CA ALA A 43 1.63 1.41 9.68
C ALA A 43 2.19 -0.02 9.84
N ILE A 44 3.26 -0.32 9.11
CA ILE A 44 4.08 -1.52 9.26
C ILE A 44 5.32 -1.13 10.05
N THR A 45 5.36 -1.44 11.34
CA THR A 45 6.52 -1.13 12.20
C THR A 45 7.54 -2.27 12.23
N GLN A 46 7.13 -3.48 11.86
CA GLN A 46 7.98 -4.68 11.88
C GLN A 46 7.66 -5.60 10.69
N ILE A 47 8.70 -6.19 10.09
CA ILE A 47 8.57 -7.21 9.04
C ILE A 47 9.35 -8.44 9.48
N HIS A 48 8.67 -9.58 9.56
CA HIS A 48 9.29 -10.88 9.83
C HIS A 48 9.29 -11.72 8.55
N VAL A 49 10.48 -12.02 8.05
CA VAL A 49 10.68 -12.88 6.88
C VAL A 49 11.20 -14.23 7.35
N SER A 50 10.47 -15.29 7.02
CA SER A 50 10.89 -16.67 7.26
C SER A 50 10.39 -17.57 6.13
N ARG A 51 11.02 -18.72 5.96
CA ARG A 51 10.60 -19.73 4.99
C ARG A 51 10.31 -21.03 5.71
N ARG A 52 9.13 -21.60 5.45
CA ARG A 52 8.73 -22.89 6.03
C ARG A 52 9.79 -23.96 5.74
N ALA A 53 10.13 -24.75 6.75
CA ALA A 53 11.10 -25.85 6.69
C ALA A 53 12.55 -25.46 6.30
N HIS A 54 12.92 -24.18 6.39
CA HIS A 54 14.29 -23.71 6.17
C HIS A 54 14.78 -22.96 7.40
N PHE A 55 16.07 -23.11 7.72
CA PHE A 55 16.70 -22.35 8.79
C PHE A 55 16.95 -20.91 8.34
N GLY A 56 16.79 -19.96 9.27
CA GLY A 56 16.97 -18.53 9.02
C GLY A 56 15.65 -17.76 9.11
N ARG A 57 15.70 -16.65 9.85
CA ARG A 57 14.62 -15.68 9.96
C ARG A 57 15.23 -14.29 10.08
N SER A 58 14.59 -13.32 9.46
CA SER A 58 14.98 -11.92 9.55
C SER A 58 13.83 -11.12 10.14
N LEU A 59 14.11 -10.35 11.19
CA LEU A 59 13.19 -9.37 11.75
C LEU A 59 13.76 -7.99 11.47
N ILE A 60 12.98 -7.18 10.75
CA ILE A 60 13.32 -5.80 10.44
C ILE A 60 12.38 -4.93 11.27
N LYS A 61 12.89 -3.97 12.04
CA LYS A 61 12.06 -3.02 12.80
C LYS A 61 12.30 -1.61 12.30
N ALA A 62 11.24 -0.80 12.25
CA ALA A 62 11.34 0.62 11.86
C ALA A 62 12.31 1.39 12.77
N ALA A 63 12.33 1.06 14.06
CA ALA A 63 13.20 1.66 15.06
C ALA A 63 14.70 1.48 14.75
N ASP A 64 15.10 0.35 14.15
CA ASP A 64 16.50 0.07 13.79
C ASP A 64 17.03 1.06 12.73
N TYR A 65 16.13 1.70 11.99
CA TYR A 65 16.41 2.70 10.96
C TYR A 65 15.95 4.11 11.35
N GLN A 66 15.55 4.33 12.60
CA GLN A 66 14.99 5.61 13.09
C GLN A 66 13.78 6.09 12.28
N LEU A 67 12.98 5.16 11.75
CA LEU A 67 11.75 5.44 11.02
C LEU A 67 10.53 5.27 11.93
N ALA A 68 9.48 6.04 11.67
CA ALA A 68 8.18 5.82 12.31
C ALA A 68 7.52 4.50 11.87
N ALA A 69 7.71 4.12 10.60
CA ALA A 69 7.23 2.88 10.01
C ALA A 69 8.10 2.46 8.82
N LEU A 70 8.24 1.15 8.58
CA LEU A 70 8.92 0.58 7.40
C LEU A 70 8.10 0.76 6.13
N GLY A 71 6.78 0.89 6.29
CA GLY A 71 5.82 1.00 5.20
C GLY A 71 4.40 1.10 5.75
N TYR A 72 3.42 1.04 4.86
CA TYR A 72 2.02 1.19 5.18
C TYR A 72 1.14 0.25 4.35
N VAL A 73 0.13 -0.36 4.94
CA VAL A 73 -0.90 -1.11 4.20
C VAL A 73 -2.11 -0.21 3.99
N ALA A 74 -2.54 -0.04 2.74
CA ALA A 74 -3.73 0.73 2.38
C ALA A 74 -4.58 -0.04 1.35
N ARG A 75 -5.81 0.42 1.10
CA ARG A 75 -6.58 -0.10 -0.04
C ARG A 75 -6.09 0.54 -1.32
N TYR A 76 -6.16 -0.20 -2.42
CA TYR A 76 -5.76 0.31 -3.73
C TYR A 76 -6.57 1.55 -4.13
N GLY A 77 -7.90 1.53 -3.92
CA GLY A 77 -8.75 2.69 -4.17
C GLY A 77 -8.36 3.95 -3.40
N ASP A 78 -7.91 3.81 -2.14
CA ASP A 78 -7.46 4.94 -1.30
C ASP A 78 -6.18 5.59 -1.85
N ILE A 79 -5.37 4.85 -2.62
CA ILE A 79 -4.15 5.35 -3.26
C ILE A 79 -4.47 6.01 -4.60
N VAL A 80 -5.36 5.42 -5.41
CA VAL A 80 -5.66 5.91 -6.76
C VAL A 80 -6.55 7.16 -6.74
N ALA A 81 -7.49 7.24 -5.79
CA ALA A 81 -8.42 8.36 -5.69
C ALA A 81 -7.75 9.75 -5.64
N PRO A 82 -6.70 10.01 -4.84
CA PRO A 82 -6.00 11.30 -4.86
C PRO A 82 -5.18 11.52 -6.14
N LEU A 83 -4.63 10.47 -6.77
CA LEU A 83 -3.83 10.59 -7.99
C LEU A 83 -4.65 11.04 -9.20
N HIS A 84 -5.95 10.75 -9.20
CA HIS A 84 -6.85 11.17 -10.27
C HIS A 84 -7.26 12.65 -10.21
N LYS A 85 -6.86 13.35 -9.14
CA LYS A 85 -7.17 14.76 -8.88
C LYS A 85 -5.95 15.68 -9.08
N LEU A 86 -4.79 15.11 -9.38
CA LEU A 86 -3.57 15.83 -9.76
C LEU A 86 -3.65 16.24 -11.23
#